data_AF-N8VA24-F1
#
_entry.id   AF-N8VA24-F1
#
_cell.length_a   1.000
_cell.length_b   1.000
_cell.length_c   1.000
_cell.angle_alpha   90.00
_cell.angle_beta   90.00
_cell.angle_gamma   90.00
#
_symmetry.space_group_name_H-M   'P 1'
#
loop_
_entity.id
_entity.type
_entity.pdbx_description
1 polymer ?
#
loop_
_entity_poly.entity_id
_entity_poly.type
_entity_poly.pdbx_seq_one_letter_code
_entity_poly.pdbx_strand_id
1 'polypeptide(L)'
;MKKLSLLALGLLTAAHAVAAPSVYPTGVTIYKPEKAWNHYTVYSSPDKNSYLIDMNGNVVNSWPYKGFPTEVIDPAVNKGKLGHVLVQLEDRKDTNNKSFGNGVNNHAIGELDWKGNIVWKWEGEKTAGHAHQHHEIERLKNGNTLVLAN
;
A
#
# COMPACT_ATOMS: atom_id res chain seq x y z
N MET A 1 -1.69 42.79 -59.22
CA MET A 1 -2.55 41.76 -58.59
C MET A 1 -1.90 40.40 -58.78
N LYS A 2 -1.26 39.80 -57.76
CA LYS A 2 -0.85 38.35 -57.69
C LYS A 2 0.10 37.96 -56.55
N LYS A 3 0.45 38.84 -55.60
CA LYS A 3 1.38 38.50 -54.49
C LYS A 3 0.83 38.72 -53.08
N LEU A 4 -0.49 38.66 -52.88
CA LEU A 4 -1.10 38.87 -51.55
C LEU A 4 -1.89 37.68 -50.99
N SER A 5 -1.97 36.55 -51.70
CA SER A 5 -2.87 35.44 -51.33
C SER A 5 -2.18 34.25 -50.65
N LEU A 6 -0.86 34.27 -50.45
CA LEU A 6 -0.12 33.12 -49.89
C LEU A 6 0.16 33.22 -48.37
N LEU A 7 -0.01 34.38 -47.74
CA LEU A 7 0.23 34.50 -46.29
C LEU A 7 -0.95 34.04 -45.42
N ALA A 8 -2.17 33.98 -45.97
CA ALA A 8 -3.37 33.65 -45.19
C ALA A 8 -3.59 32.13 -45.01
N LEU A 9 -2.91 31.28 -45.79
CA LEU A 9 -3.14 29.82 -45.77
C LEU A 9 -2.20 29.06 -44.81
N GLY A 10 -1.14 29.70 -44.32
CA GLY A 10 -0.17 29.07 -43.41
C GLY A 10 -0.60 29.03 -41.93
N LEU A 11 -1.66 29.75 -41.55
CA LEU A 11 -2.11 29.89 -40.16
C LEU A 11 -3.20 28.89 -39.73
N LEU A 12 -3.65 28.01 -40.62
CA LEU A 12 -4.79 27.11 -40.37
C LEU A 12 -4.44 25.63 -40.17
N THR A 13 -3.15 25.27 -40.13
CA THR A 13 -2.72 23.89 -39.84
C THR A 13 -1.90 23.81 -38.55
N ALA A 14 -2.36 24.44 -37.48
CA ALA A 14 -2.03 23.96 -36.14
C ALA A 14 -2.90 22.72 -35.88
N ALA A 15 -2.51 21.58 -36.45
CA ALA A 15 -3.02 20.30 -35.99
C ALA A 15 -2.77 20.25 -34.48
N HIS A 16 -3.84 20.15 -33.70
CA HIS A 16 -3.72 19.98 -32.25
C HIS A 16 -3.05 18.62 -32.06
N ALA A 17 -1.73 18.64 -31.84
CA ALA A 17 -1.00 17.46 -31.42
C ALA A 17 -1.46 17.13 -30.00
N VAL A 18 -2.57 16.40 -29.88
CA VAL A 18 -3.05 15.87 -28.62
C VAL A 18 -2.19 14.66 -28.32
N ALA A 19 -1.06 14.88 -27.64
CA ALA A 19 -0.33 13.80 -27.02
C ALA A 19 -1.08 13.39 -25.74
N ALA A 20 -1.33 12.09 -25.57
CA ALA A 20 -1.76 11.60 -24.27
C ALA A 20 -0.68 11.93 -23.23
N PRO A 21 -1.03 12.40 -22.03
CA PRO A 21 -0.04 12.68 -20.99
C PRO A 21 0.75 11.39 -20.70
N SER A 22 2.08 11.51 -20.71
CA SER A 22 2.98 10.41 -20.30
C SER A 22 3.29 10.43 -18.80
N VAL A 23 2.95 11.53 -18.13
CA VAL A 23 3.07 11.71 -16.68
C VAL A 23 1.67 11.91 -16.12
N TYR A 24 1.28 11.02 -15.20
CA TYR A 24 0.00 11.09 -14.50
C TYR A 24 0.25 11.59 -13.08
N PRO A 25 -0.61 12.46 -12.52
CA PRO A 25 -0.55 12.80 -11.11
C PRO A 25 -0.61 11.52 -10.25
N THR A 26 0.32 11.41 -9.29
CA THR A 26 0.39 10.30 -8.34
C THR A 26 -0.04 10.75 -6.94
N GLY A 27 -0.33 9.81 -6.04
CA GLY A 27 -0.85 10.09 -4.71
C GLY A 27 -2.35 10.41 -4.72
N VAL A 28 -2.79 11.31 -3.83
CA VAL A 28 -4.19 11.75 -3.79
C VAL A 28 -4.43 12.80 -4.86
N THR A 29 -5.08 12.40 -5.95
CA THR A 29 -5.36 13.28 -7.09
C THR A 29 -6.64 14.08 -6.96
N ILE A 30 -7.57 13.63 -6.10
CA ILE A 30 -8.85 14.28 -5.83
C ILE A 30 -9.17 14.13 -4.33
N TYR A 31 -9.21 15.25 -3.61
CA TYR A 31 -9.75 15.32 -2.25
C TYR A 31 -10.83 16.40 -2.18
N LYS A 32 -12.02 16.02 -1.71
CA LYS A 32 -13.19 16.89 -1.54
C LYS A 32 -13.62 16.83 -0.08
N PRO A 33 -13.12 17.72 0.81
CA PRO A 33 -13.37 17.66 2.26
C PRO A 33 -14.86 17.71 2.63
N GLU A 34 -15.70 18.27 1.76
CA GLU A 34 -17.16 18.31 1.93
C GLU A 34 -17.86 16.97 1.59
N LYS A 35 -17.13 16.02 0.99
CA LYS A 35 -17.62 14.68 0.58
C LYS A 35 -16.77 13.52 1.13
N ALA A 36 -15.69 13.81 1.86
CA ALA A 36 -14.77 12.83 2.37
C ALA A 36 -14.37 13.19 3.80
N TRP A 37 -14.24 12.16 4.65
CA TRP A 37 -13.74 12.36 6.00
C TRP A 37 -12.25 12.71 5.96
N ASN A 38 -11.81 13.60 6.85
CA ASN A 38 -10.37 13.89 6.99
C ASN A 38 -9.72 12.84 7.89
N HIS A 39 -8.93 11.94 7.30
CA HIS A 39 -8.30 10.83 8.02
C HIS A 39 -6.89 10.53 7.48
N TYR A 40 -6.27 9.50 8.04
CA TYR A 40 -5.08 8.89 7.45
C TYR A 40 -5.43 7.54 6.82
N THR A 41 -4.72 7.20 5.75
CA THR A 41 -4.87 5.91 5.06
C THR A 41 -3.58 5.13 5.16
N VAL A 42 -3.68 3.87 5.61
CA VAL A 42 -2.57 2.90 5.58
C VAL A 42 -2.77 1.93 4.44
N TYR A 43 -1.71 1.65 3.68
CA TYR A 43 -1.76 0.68 2.60
C TYR A 43 -0.41 0.02 2.34
N SER A 44 -0.47 -1.17 1.75
CA SER A 44 0.67 -1.93 1.24
C SER A 44 0.89 -1.57 -0.24
N SER A 45 2.13 -1.26 -0.63
CA SER A 45 2.48 -0.79 -1.96
C SER A 45 3.25 -1.85 -2.76
N PRO A 46 3.19 -1.84 -4.11
CA PRO A 46 3.91 -2.79 -4.96
C PRO A 46 5.44 -2.79 -4.79
N ASP A 47 6.01 -1.71 -4.25
CA ASP A 47 7.44 -1.59 -3.93
C ASP A 47 7.86 -2.35 -2.66
N LYS A 48 6.95 -3.14 -2.08
CA LYS A 48 7.11 -3.94 -0.87
C LYS A 48 7.21 -3.14 0.44
N ASN A 49 6.78 -1.88 0.43
CA ASN A 49 6.67 -1.05 1.63
C ASN A 49 5.21 -0.85 2.03
N SER A 50 5.01 -0.43 3.26
CA SER A 50 3.72 0.07 3.74
C SER A 50 3.81 1.58 3.97
N TYR A 51 2.72 2.29 3.72
CA TYR A 51 2.67 3.74 3.81
C TYR A 51 1.47 4.19 4.64
N LEU A 52 1.67 5.25 5.42
CA LEU A 52 0.64 6.06 6.03
C LEU A 52 0.61 7.41 5.30
N ILE A 53 -0.51 7.77 4.70
CA ILE A 53 -0.70 9.05 4.02
C ILE A 53 -1.80 9.88 4.66
N ASP A 54 -1.70 11.20 4.56
CA ASP A 54 -2.82 12.11 4.79
C ASP A 54 -3.71 12.26 3.53
N MET A 55 -4.85 12.94 3.67
CA MET A 55 -5.77 13.16 2.55
C MET A 55 -5.26 14.15 1.48
N ASN A 56 -4.11 14.80 1.69
CA ASN A 56 -3.44 15.59 0.66
C ASN A 56 -2.39 14.76 -0.10
N GLY A 57 -2.22 13.49 0.26
CA GLY A 57 -1.25 12.58 -0.36
C GLY A 57 0.17 12.73 0.18
N ASN A 58 0.38 13.46 1.29
CA ASN A 58 1.68 13.50 1.92
C ASN A 58 1.94 12.18 2.64
N VAL A 59 3.14 11.62 2.47
CA VAL A 59 3.60 10.49 3.27
C VAL A 59 3.90 10.98 4.68
N VAL A 60 3.12 10.48 5.65
CA VAL A 60 3.27 10.79 7.08
C VAL A 60 4.23 9.81 7.73
N ASN A 61 4.18 8.54 7.31
CA ASN A 61 5.13 7.51 7.73
C ASN A 61 5.24 6.39 6.70
N SER A 62 6.29 5.59 6.78
CA SER A 62 6.45 4.38 5.99
C SER A 62 7.17 3.28 6.78
N TRP A 63 6.89 2.04 6.42
CA TRP A 63 7.52 0.85 6.99
C TRP A 63 8.13 -0.02 5.89
N PRO A 64 9.33 -0.58 6.09
CA PRO A 64 10.08 -1.30 5.05
C PRO A 64 9.59 -2.74 4.83
N TYR A 65 8.27 -2.95 4.97
CA TYR A 65 7.62 -4.25 4.82
C TYR A 65 6.23 -4.06 4.22
N LYS A 66 5.84 -4.97 3.33
CA LYS A 66 4.49 -5.04 2.78
C LYS A 66 3.55 -5.69 3.81
N GLY A 67 2.27 -5.36 3.74
CA GLY A 67 1.21 -6.17 4.33
C GLY A 67 0.40 -6.91 3.28
N PHE A 68 -0.52 -7.75 3.74
CA PHE A 68 -1.51 -8.44 2.92
C PHE A 68 -2.89 -8.49 3.63
N PRO A 69 -3.50 -7.37 4.08
CA PRO A 69 -3.06 -5.97 4.00
C PRO A 69 -2.12 -5.57 5.15
N THR A 70 -1.70 -4.31 5.15
CA THR A 70 -1.04 -3.70 6.32
C THR A 70 -2.12 -3.22 7.26
N GLU A 71 -2.19 -3.80 8.45
CA GLU A 71 -3.25 -3.49 9.41
C GLU A 71 -2.74 -2.60 10.54
N VAL A 72 -3.50 -1.57 10.91
CA VAL A 72 -3.16 -0.70 12.04
C VAL A 72 -3.73 -1.29 13.31
N ILE A 73 -2.90 -1.46 14.34
CA ILE A 73 -3.39 -1.98 15.61
C ILE A 73 -4.16 -0.89 16.36
N ASP A 74 -5.42 -1.17 16.70
CA ASP A 74 -6.23 -0.29 17.54
C ASP A 74 -5.50 -0.01 18.88
N PRO A 75 -5.22 1.26 19.22
CA PRO A 75 -4.61 1.62 20.49
C PRO A 75 -5.35 1.05 21.72
N ALA A 76 -6.66 0.82 21.62
CA ALA A 76 -7.48 0.23 22.68
C ALA A 76 -7.10 -1.22 23.02
N VAL A 77 -6.44 -1.94 22.09
CA VAL A 77 -6.04 -3.35 22.27
C VAL A 77 -4.54 -3.53 22.51
N ASN A 78 -3.74 -2.46 22.47
CA ASN A 78 -2.27 -2.53 22.56
C ASN A 78 -1.65 -1.61 23.64
N LYS A 79 -2.45 -1.17 24.62
CA LYS A 79 -2.04 -0.26 25.71
C LYS A 79 -1.75 1.17 25.23
N GLY A 80 -2.51 1.66 24.25
CA GLY A 80 -2.45 3.05 23.78
C GLY A 80 -1.28 3.35 22.84
N LYS A 81 -0.61 2.32 22.30
CA LYS A 81 0.51 2.51 21.38
C LYS A 81 -0.01 2.92 20.02
N LEU A 82 0.28 4.15 19.62
CA LEU A 82 -0.14 4.70 18.34
C LEU A 82 0.78 4.22 17.21
N GLY A 83 0.17 3.94 16.05
CA GLY A 83 0.92 3.70 14.82
C GLY A 83 1.76 2.43 14.80
N HIS A 84 1.38 1.44 15.62
CA HIS A 84 1.85 0.08 15.48
C HIS A 84 1.07 -0.60 14.35
N VAL A 85 1.79 -1.32 13.48
CA VAL A 85 1.20 -1.97 12.30
C VAL A 85 1.56 -3.45 12.25
N LEU A 86 0.65 -4.26 11.70
CA LEU A 86 0.87 -5.64 11.37
C LEU A 86 1.22 -5.77 9.89
N VAL A 87 2.29 -6.52 9.61
CA VAL A 87 2.89 -6.66 8.27
C VAL A 87 3.31 -8.10 8.01
N GLN A 88 3.65 -8.37 6.75
CA GLN A 88 4.40 -9.55 6.36
C GLN A 88 5.91 -9.24 6.41
N LEU A 89 6.64 -9.99 7.23
CA LEU A 89 8.08 -9.83 7.40
C LEU A 89 8.89 -10.63 6.38
N GLU A 90 8.42 -11.83 6.03
CA GLU A 90 9.19 -12.74 5.18
C GLU A 90 8.28 -13.47 4.18
N ASP A 91 8.76 -13.55 2.94
CA ASP A 91 8.23 -14.44 1.91
C ASP A 91 8.68 -15.88 2.20
N ARG A 92 7.92 -16.88 1.73
CA ARG A 92 8.39 -18.27 1.74
C ARG A 92 9.57 -18.42 0.78
N LYS A 93 10.48 -19.35 1.11
CA LYS A 93 11.63 -19.70 0.28
C LYS A 93 11.28 -20.62 -0.90
N ASP A 94 10.08 -21.20 -0.91
CA ASP A 94 9.60 -22.01 -2.04
C ASP A 94 9.50 -21.11 -3.29
N THR A 95 10.09 -21.56 -4.39
CA THR A 95 10.09 -20.86 -5.68
C THR A 95 9.05 -21.40 -6.64
N ASN A 96 8.33 -22.47 -6.25
CA ASN A 96 7.27 -23.03 -7.07
C ASN A 96 6.02 -22.16 -6.96
N ASN A 97 5.81 -21.30 -7.96
CA ASN A 97 4.65 -20.40 -8.00
C ASN A 97 3.29 -21.13 -7.97
N LYS A 98 3.25 -22.44 -8.28
CA LYS A 98 2.03 -23.26 -8.18
C LYS A 98 1.67 -23.59 -6.73
N SER A 99 2.62 -23.45 -5.79
CA SER A 99 2.40 -23.62 -4.35
C SER A 99 1.74 -22.39 -3.70
N PHE A 100 1.77 -21.23 -4.37
CA PHE A 100 1.12 -20.00 -3.89
C PHE A 100 -0.36 -20.02 -4.25
N GLY A 101 -1.16 -20.82 -3.54
CA GLY A 101 -2.62 -20.71 -3.60
C GLY A 101 -3.04 -19.25 -3.36
N ASN A 102 -3.89 -18.72 -4.23
CA ASN A 102 -4.36 -17.32 -4.22
C ASN A 102 -3.24 -16.24 -4.18
N GLY A 103 -2.01 -16.58 -4.59
CA GLY A 103 -0.89 -15.64 -4.62
C GLY A 103 -0.24 -15.34 -3.26
N VAL A 104 -0.56 -16.10 -2.20
CA VAL A 104 -0.02 -15.86 -0.86
C VAL A 104 1.35 -16.51 -0.70
N ASN A 105 2.40 -15.69 -0.78
CA ASN A 105 3.77 -16.08 -0.45
C ASN A 105 4.16 -15.54 0.93
N ASN A 106 3.56 -16.04 2.02
CA ASN A 106 3.75 -15.54 3.38
C ASN A 106 4.41 -16.62 4.27
N HIS A 107 5.60 -16.32 4.82
CA HIS A 107 6.30 -17.16 5.79
C HIS A 107 6.18 -16.60 7.21
N ALA A 108 6.38 -15.30 7.38
CA ALA A 108 6.36 -14.67 8.69
C ALA A 108 5.54 -13.38 8.66
N ILE A 109 4.78 -13.17 9.72
CA ILE A 109 4.09 -11.92 10.03
C ILE A 109 4.71 -11.27 11.26
N GLY A 110 4.51 -9.98 11.41
CA GLY A 110 5.06 -9.24 12.55
C GLY A 110 4.34 -7.96 12.86
N GLU A 111 4.66 -7.42 14.03
CA GLU A 111 4.27 -6.08 14.46
C GLU A 111 5.49 -5.16 14.35
N LEU A 112 5.30 -4.02 13.69
CA LEU A 112 6.26 -2.93 13.68
C LEU A 112 5.75 -1.80 14.57
N ASP A 113 6.65 -1.16 15.29
CA ASP A 113 6.37 0.12 15.94
C ASP A 113 6.39 1.29 14.92
N TRP A 114 6.07 2.50 15.39
CA TRP A 114 6.09 3.70 14.56
C TRP A 114 7.43 3.97 13.85
N LYS A 115 8.56 3.54 14.45
CA LYS A 115 9.90 3.74 13.91
C LYS A 115 10.32 2.64 12.93
N GLY A 116 9.49 1.62 12.74
CA GLY A 116 9.79 0.47 11.90
C GLY A 116 10.58 -0.63 12.61
N ASN A 117 10.70 -0.61 13.94
CA ASN A 117 11.33 -1.71 14.66
C ASN A 117 10.35 -2.89 14.77
N ILE A 118 10.86 -4.10 14.54
CA ILE A 118 10.11 -5.33 14.80
C ILE A 118 9.98 -5.53 16.31
N VAL A 119 8.75 -5.51 16.81
CA VAL A 119 8.45 -5.72 18.24
C VAL A 119 7.74 -7.04 18.51
N TRP A 120 7.27 -7.73 17.46
CA TRP A 120 6.73 -9.08 17.52
C TRP A 120 6.89 -9.77 16.16
N LYS A 121 7.12 -11.08 16.15
CA LYS A 121 7.25 -11.92 14.96
C LYS A 121 6.61 -13.29 15.21
N TRP A 122 5.95 -13.84 14.19
CA TRP A 122 5.48 -15.22 14.18
C TRP A 122 5.64 -15.84 12.78
N GLU A 123 6.14 -17.07 12.74
CA GLU A 123 6.51 -17.80 11.51
C GLU A 123 5.57 -18.98 11.21
N GLY A 124 4.47 -19.12 11.94
CA GLY A 124 3.61 -20.32 11.88
C GLY A 124 3.95 -21.37 12.93
N GLU A 125 3.19 -22.45 12.92
CA GLU A 125 3.48 -23.64 13.74
C GLU A 125 4.72 -24.36 13.23
N LYS A 126 5.50 -24.94 14.15
CA LYS A 126 6.76 -25.65 13.80
C LYS A 126 6.57 -26.77 12.77
N THR A 127 5.39 -27.37 12.73
CA THR A 127 5.04 -28.49 11.85
C THR A 127 4.55 -28.03 10.47
N ALA A 128 3.96 -26.84 10.37
CA ALA A 128 3.46 -26.26 9.10
C ALA A 128 4.46 -25.30 8.45
N GLY A 129 5.38 -24.73 9.23
CA GLY A 129 6.56 -24.00 8.77
C GLY A 129 6.34 -22.56 8.29
N HIS A 130 5.10 -22.10 8.17
CA HIS A 130 4.78 -20.77 7.63
C HIS A 130 3.51 -20.18 8.28
N ALA A 131 3.46 -18.85 8.41
CA ALA A 131 2.32 -18.14 8.99
C ALA A 131 1.06 -18.18 8.12
N HIS A 132 1.22 -18.35 6.80
CA HIS A 132 0.11 -18.52 5.84
C HIS A 132 -0.98 -17.43 5.89
N GLN A 133 -0.67 -16.26 6.43
CA GLN A 133 -1.63 -15.16 6.56
C GLN A 133 -2.14 -14.76 5.17
N HIS A 134 -3.46 -14.72 5.05
CA HIS A 134 -4.20 -14.34 3.85
C HIS A 134 -4.80 -12.95 4.04
N HIS A 135 -6.11 -12.73 3.93
CA HIS A 135 -6.66 -11.35 3.82
C HIS A 135 -6.81 -10.56 5.13
N GLU A 136 -6.65 -11.17 6.29
CA GLU A 136 -7.02 -10.53 7.56
C GLU A 136 -6.07 -10.89 8.70
N ILE A 137 -5.79 -9.92 9.56
CA ILE A 137 -5.00 -10.09 10.77
C ILE A 137 -5.37 -9.03 11.81
N GLU A 138 -5.67 -9.45 13.05
CA GLU A 138 -6.13 -8.54 14.09
C GLU A 138 -5.48 -8.83 15.44
N ARG A 139 -5.09 -7.78 16.17
CA ARG A 139 -4.72 -7.90 17.60
C ARG A 139 -5.98 -7.86 18.46
N LEU A 140 -6.13 -8.83 19.35
CA LEU A 140 -7.27 -8.90 20.27
C LEU A 140 -6.95 -8.28 21.63
N LYS A 141 -8.00 -7.90 22.38
CA LYS A 141 -7.90 -7.31 23.73
C LYS A 141 -7.12 -8.16 24.73
N ASN A 142 -7.09 -9.49 24.55
CA ASN A 142 -6.35 -10.41 25.42
C ASN A 142 -4.87 -10.55 25.05
N GLY A 143 -4.40 -9.83 24.03
CA GLY A 143 -3.02 -9.87 23.55
C GLY A 143 -2.74 -10.93 22.48
N ASN A 144 -3.71 -11.80 22.15
CA ASN A 144 -3.56 -12.74 21.05
C ASN A 144 -3.70 -12.03 19.70
N THR A 145 -3.14 -12.63 18.65
CA THR A 145 -3.31 -12.18 17.27
C THR A 145 -4.18 -13.21 16.53
N LEU A 146 -5.32 -12.77 16.00
CA LEU A 146 -6.15 -13.56 15.10
C LEU A 146 -5.60 -13.43 13.68
N VAL A 147 -5.47 -14.55 12.98
CA VAL A 147 -4.92 -14.60 11.61
C VAL A 147 -5.85 -15.43 10.75
N LEU A 148 -6.30 -14.89 9.62
CA LEU A 148 -6.92 -15.71 8.58
C LEU A 148 -5.82 -16.40 7.78
N ALA A 149 -5.74 -17.73 7.86
CA ALA A 149 -4.67 -18.52 7.23
C ALA A 149 -5.20 -19.71 6.42
N ASN A 150 -4.41 -20.16 5.44
CA ASN A 150 -4.70 -21.31 4.56
C ASN A 150 -3.69 -22.44 4.71
#